data_AF-A0A150XG15-F1
#
_entry.id   AF-A0A150XG15-F1
#
_cell.length_a   1.000
_cell.length_b   1.000
_cell.length_c   1.000
_cell.angle_alpha   90.00
_cell.angle_beta   90.00
_cell.angle_gamma   90.00
#
_symmetry.space_group_name_H-M   'P 1'
#
loop_
_entity.id
_entity.type
_entity.pdbx_description
1 polymer ?
#
loop_
_entity_poly.entity_id
_entity_poly.type
_entity_poly.pdbx_seq_one_letter_code
_entity_poly.pdbx_strand_id
1 'polypeptide(L)'
;MAKFNVMKKLSLLLFVLTLFVSCGSGFDAEAEKNKIFDIHDEVMPKMGELMSLKRKVIEKASEVNAENASELQNIAQELDEASEGMMSWMRDWSKNSQQYMEMKNGTEAQKEYLAAEMERVIDVKEAINTSMAKAKEALK
;
A
#
# COMPACT_ATOMS: atom_id res chain seq x y z
N MET A 1 55.99 3.03 -49.61
CA MET A 1 56.22 1.58 -49.43
C MET A 1 55.68 1.19 -48.07
N ALA A 2 54.64 0.38 -48.05
CA ALA A 2 54.03 -0.15 -46.83
C ALA A 2 54.96 -1.16 -46.15
N LYS A 3 55.02 -1.15 -44.82
CA LYS A 3 55.45 -2.30 -44.03
C LYS A 3 54.36 -2.59 -42.99
N PHE A 4 53.69 -3.71 -43.21
CA PHE A 4 52.84 -4.41 -42.26
C PHE A 4 53.62 -4.68 -40.97
N ASN A 5 53.02 -4.44 -39.81
CA ASN A 5 53.28 -5.25 -38.63
C ASN A 5 52.01 -5.32 -37.76
N VAL A 6 51.12 -6.20 -38.19
CA VAL A 6 49.97 -6.67 -37.41
C VAL A 6 50.48 -7.82 -36.52
N MET A 7 50.02 -7.85 -35.27
CA MET A 7 50.24 -8.90 -34.24
C MET A 7 51.57 -8.88 -33.47
N LYS A 8 51.64 -8.10 -32.38
CA LYS A 8 52.34 -8.46 -31.13
C LYS A 8 52.12 -7.48 -29.95
N LYS A 9 50.88 -7.05 -29.72
CA LYS A 9 50.47 -6.47 -28.42
C LYS A 9 49.09 -7.00 -28.03
N LEU A 10 49.06 -8.31 -27.81
CA LEU A 10 47.92 -9.07 -27.27
C LEU A 10 48.09 -9.26 -25.74
N SER A 11 48.48 -8.22 -25.02
CA SER A 11 48.58 -8.29 -23.56
C SER A 11 48.49 -6.88 -22.98
N LEU A 12 47.65 -6.71 -21.96
CA LEU A 12 47.22 -5.45 -21.33
C LEU A 12 46.40 -4.54 -22.27
N LEU A 13 45.08 -4.39 -22.11
CA LEU A 13 44.45 -3.81 -20.93
C LEU A 13 42.97 -4.24 -20.86
N LEU A 14 42.75 -5.52 -20.60
CA LEU A 14 41.47 -6.08 -20.17
C LEU A 14 41.34 -5.83 -18.65
N PHE A 15 40.95 -4.63 -18.19
CA PHE A 15 40.48 -4.44 -16.80
C PHE A 15 39.88 -3.05 -16.52
N VAL A 16 38.73 -2.70 -17.08
CA VAL A 16 37.81 -1.72 -16.43
C VAL A 16 36.37 -2.17 -16.66
N LEU A 17 36.07 -3.39 -16.23
CA LEU A 17 34.71 -3.87 -16.01
C LEU A 17 34.63 -4.42 -14.58
N THR A 18 34.90 -3.54 -13.61
CA THR A 18 34.50 -3.74 -12.21
C THR A 18 33.15 -3.03 -12.07
N LEU A 19 32.02 -3.67 -12.33
CA LEU A 19 31.35 -4.59 -11.41
C LEU A 19 31.55 -4.18 -9.94
N PHE A 20 30.83 -3.14 -9.53
CA PHE A 20 30.26 -3.07 -8.19
C PHE A 20 28.77 -2.72 -8.30
N VAL A 21 28.01 -3.61 -8.92
CA VAL A 21 26.64 -3.83 -8.44
C VAL A 21 26.81 -4.61 -7.14
N SER A 22 27.06 -3.88 -6.05
CA SER A 22 26.86 -4.41 -4.71
C SER A 22 25.34 -4.44 -4.50
N CYS A 23 24.69 -5.42 -5.14
CA CYS A 23 23.35 -5.82 -4.73
C CYS A 23 23.55 -6.66 -3.46
N GLY A 24 23.77 -5.98 -2.33
CA GLY A 24 23.70 -6.62 -1.04
C GLY A 24 22.29 -7.15 -0.87
N SER A 25 22.15 -8.45 -0.64
CA SER A 25 20.89 -9.12 -0.28
C SER A 25 20.46 -8.75 1.17
N GLY A 26 20.48 -7.46 1.48
CA GLY A 26 20.06 -6.90 2.75
C GLY A 26 18.58 -6.52 2.70
N PHE A 27 17.95 -6.45 3.87
CA PHE A 27 16.59 -5.91 4.00
C PHE A 27 16.55 -4.45 3.55
N ASP A 28 15.64 -4.13 2.64
CA ASP A 28 15.40 -2.78 2.13
C ASP A 28 14.08 -2.23 2.69
N ALA A 29 14.19 -1.46 3.77
CA ALA A 29 13.04 -0.87 4.46
C ALA A 29 12.23 0.08 3.56
N GLU A 30 12.89 0.80 2.64
CA GLU A 30 12.20 1.75 1.76
C GLU A 30 11.41 0.99 0.68
N ALA A 31 11.96 -0.11 0.15
CA ALA A 31 11.23 -0.98 -0.76
C ALA A 31 9.98 -1.60 -0.10
N GLU A 32 10.07 -2.08 1.14
CA GLU A 32 8.90 -2.62 1.85
C GLU A 32 7.86 -1.53 2.17
N LYS A 33 8.30 -0.34 2.60
CA LYS A 33 7.42 0.82 2.78
C LYS A 33 6.65 1.17 1.50
N ASN A 34 7.32 1.17 0.35
CA ASN A 34 6.65 1.47 -0.92
C ASN A 34 5.54 0.46 -1.24
N LYS A 35 5.75 -0.84 -0.97
CA LYS A 35 4.70 -1.85 -1.16
C LYS A 35 3.47 -1.59 -0.28
N ILE A 36 3.67 -1.11 0.96
CA ILE A 36 2.56 -0.72 1.85
C ILE A 36 1.78 0.44 1.22
N PHE A 37 2.48 1.45 0.70
CA PHE A 37 1.84 2.59 0.06
C PHE A 37 1.19 2.27 -1.28
N ASP A 38 1.68 1.27 -2.03
CA ASP A 38 0.99 0.79 -3.23
C ASP A 38 -0.43 0.30 -2.90
N ILE A 39 -0.62 -0.34 -1.74
CA ILE A 39 -1.95 -0.80 -1.27
C ILE A 39 -2.81 0.40 -0.85
N HIS A 40 -2.25 1.34 -0.11
CA HIS A 40 -2.92 2.60 0.25
C HIS A 40 -3.42 3.34 -1.00
N ASP A 41 -2.54 3.52 -1.99
CA ASP A 41 -2.83 4.25 -3.21
C ASP A 41 -3.82 3.52 -4.12
N GLU A 42 -3.88 2.18 -4.06
CA GLU A 42 -4.90 1.39 -4.77
C GLU A 42 -6.33 1.75 -4.32
N VAL A 43 -6.54 2.00 -3.02
CA VAL A 43 -7.88 2.23 -2.45
C VAL A 43 -8.23 3.71 -2.30
N MET A 44 -7.25 4.61 -2.30
CA MET A 44 -7.48 6.06 -2.22
C MET A 44 -8.47 6.60 -3.27
N PRO A 45 -8.41 6.22 -4.55
CA PRO A 45 -9.38 6.64 -5.55
C PRO A 45 -10.83 6.22 -5.26
N LYS A 46 -11.04 5.19 -4.41
CA LYS A 46 -12.36 4.65 -4.08
C LYS A 46 -13.07 5.42 -2.97
N MET A 47 -12.36 6.26 -2.21
CA MET A 47 -12.93 6.98 -1.05
C MET A 47 -14.12 7.87 -1.42
N GLY A 48 -14.07 8.53 -2.59
CA GLY A 48 -15.20 9.32 -3.07
C GLY A 48 -16.45 8.47 -3.38
N GLU A 49 -16.24 7.30 -4.00
CA GLU A 49 -17.31 6.35 -4.28
C GLU A 49 -17.90 5.77 -2.99
N LEU A 50 -17.06 5.40 -2.03
CA LEU A 50 -17.46 4.90 -0.72
C LEU A 50 -18.39 5.89 0.00
N MET A 51 -18.02 7.17 0.06
CA MET A 51 -18.86 8.20 0.67
C MET A 51 -20.17 8.43 -0.09
N SER A 52 -20.14 8.31 -1.42
CA SER A 52 -21.36 8.37 -2.23
C SER A 52 -22.28 7.17 -1.97
N LEU A 53 -21.75 5.97 -1.81
CA LEU A 53 -22.52 4.77 -1.49
C LEU A 53 -23.19 4.91 -0.13
N LYS A 54 -22.45 5.40 0.89
CA LYS A 54 -23.00 5.64 2.23
C LYS A 54 -24.23 6.53 2.18
N ARG A 55 -24.14 7.64 1.45
CA ARG A 55 -25.27 8.57 1.25
C ARG A 55 -26.48 7.89 0.62
N LYS A 56 -26.28 7.11 -0.46
CA LYS A 56 -27.36 6.39 -1.15
C LYS A 56 -28.01 5.33 -0.27
N VAL A 57 -27.22 4.61 0.52
CA VAL A 57 -27.74 3.60 1.46
C VAL A 57 -28.60 4.27 2.53
N ILE A 58 -28.17 5.39 3.09
CA ILE A 58 -28.96 6.18 4.07
C ILE A 58 -30.26 6.68 3.46
N GLU A 59 -30.22 7.17 2.22
CA GLU A 59 -31.42 7.61 1.48
C GLU A 59 -32.41 6.45 1.31
N LYS A 60 -31.96 5.28 0.82
CA LYS A 60 -32.79 4.07 0.67
C LYS A 60 -33.37 3.62 2.02
N ALA A 61 -32.62 3.74 3.12
CA ALA A 61 -33.09 3.38 4.45
C ALA A 61 -34.30 4.22 4.91
N SER A 62 -34.44 5.45 4.41
CA SER A 62 -35.57 6.34 4.74
C SER A 62 -36.87 6.00 4.00
N GLU A 63 -36.80 5.14 2.97
CA GLU A 63 -37.91 4.82 2.07
C GLU A 63 -38.53 3.43 2.36
N VAL A 64 -37.92 2.63 3.22
CA VAL A 64 -38.29 1.24 3.48
C VAL A 64 -38.89 1.04 4.88
N ASN A 65 -39.40 -0.16 5.15
CA ASN A 65 -39.88 -0.53 6.49
C ASN A 65 -38.73 -0.56 7.53
N ALA A 66 -39.08 -0.59 8.82
CA ALA A 66 -38.11 -0.49 9.90
C ALA A 66 -37.04 -1.60 9.92
N GLU A 67 -37.39 -2.83 9.54
CA GLU A 67 -36.46 -3.95 9.51
C GLU A 67 -35.40 -3.75 8.42
N ASN A 68 -35.83 -3.48 7.19
CA ASN A 68 -34.94 -3.19 6.06
C ASN A 68 -34.12 -1.91 6.30
N ALA A 69 -34.70 -0.90 6.97
CA ALA A 69 -33.99 0.32 7.33
C ALA A 69 -32.82 0.04 8.28
N SER A 70 -33.00 -0.86 9.25
CA SER A 70 -31.93 -1.24 10.19
C SER A 70 -30.77 -1.94 9.48
N GLU A 71 -31.04 -2.83 8.52
CA GLU A 71 -29.99 -3.49 7.75
C GLU A 71 -29.19 -2.48 6.91
N LEU A 72 -29.87 -1.56 6.25
CA LEU A 72 -29.22 -0.49 5.48
C LEU A 72 -28.41 0.45 6.37
N GLN A 73 -28.88 0.77 7.57
CA GLN A 73 -28.13 1.57 8.54
C GLN A 73 -26.82 0.87 8.95
N ASN A 74 -26.84 -0.45 9.17
CA ASN A 74 -25.63 -1.21 9.46
C ASN A 74 -24.64 -1.15 8.28
N ILE A 75 -25.10 -1.30 7.05
CA ILE A 75 -24.25 -1.16 5.85
C ILE A 75 -23.65 0.26 5.75
N ALA A 76 -24.44 1.30 6.06
CA ALA A 76 -23.95 2.67 6.08
C ALA A 76 -22.88 2.90 7.17
N GLN A 77 -23.01 2.23 8.32
CA GLN A 77 -22.02 2.26 9.39
C GLN A 77 -20.73 1.55 8.96
N GLU A 78 -20.80 0.37 8.35
CA GLU A 78 -19.61 -0.34 7.86
C GLU A 78 -18.80 0.48 6.84
N LEU A 79 -19.48 1.23 5.97
CA LEU A 79 -18.81 2.16 5.05
C LEU A 79 -18.09 3.28 5.80
N ASP A 80 -18.72 3.82 6.85
CA ASP A 80 -18.12 4.88 7.67
C ASP A 80 -16.87 4.37 8.40
N GLU A 81 -16.97 3.22 9.04
CA GLU A 81 -15.88 2.56 9.74
C GLU A 81 -14.71 2.23 8.79
N ALA A 82 -14.99 1.80 7.56
CA ALA A 82 -13.96 1.59 6.56
C ALA A 82 -13.23 2.88 6.17
N SER A 83 -13.97 4.00 6.03
CA SER A 83 -13.37 5.32 5.78
C SER A 83 -12.54 5.81 6.96
N GLU A 84 -13.08 5.69 8.18
CA GLU A 84 -12.36 6.05 9.39
C GLU A 84 -11.11 5.20 9.61
N GLY A 85 -11.18 3.90 9.26
CA GLY A 85 -10.05 2.98 9.32
C GLY A 85 -8.87 3.45 8.48
N MET A 86 -9.11 3.86 7.23
CA MET A 86 -8.08 4.45 6.37
C MET A 86 -7.47 5.72 6.98
N MET A 87 -8.32 6.62 7.51
CA MET A 87 -7.86 7.87 8.12
C MET A 87 -7.09 7.62 9.41
N SER A 88 -7.49 6.63 10.22
CA SER A 88 -6.77 6.25 11.44
C SER A 88 -5.43 5.65 11.11
N TRP A 89 -5.40 4.70 10.17
CA TRP A 89 -4.16 4.07 9.71
C TRP A 89 -3.13 5.12 9.28
N MET A 90 -3.55 6.10 8.48
CA MET A 90 -2.63 7.14 7.98
C MET A 90 -2.14 8.08 9.10
N ARG A 91 -3.00 8.41 10.07
CA ARG A 91 -2.58 9.19 11.25
C ARG A 91 -1.56 8.43 12.10
N ASP A 92 -1.81 7.14 12.33
CA ASP A 92 -0.94 6.28 13.12
C ASP A 92 0.41 6.07 12.41
N TRP A 93 0.39 5.86 11.10
CA TRP A 93 1.60 5.82 10.28
C TRP A 93 2.41 7.11 10.40
N SER A 94 1.77 8.27 10.20
CA SER A 94 2.43 9.58 10.26
C SER A 94 3.08 9.84 11.64
N LYS A 95 2.41 9.41 12.72
CA LYS A 95 2.92 9.58 14.09
C LYS A 95 4.08 8.64 14.42
N ASN A 96 4.04 7.40 13.94
CA ASN A 96 4.90 6.34 14.49
C ASN A 96 6.00 5.86 13.53
N SER A 97 5.88 6.07 12.22
CA SER A 97 6.79 5.46 11.23
C SER A 97 8.23 6.00 11.28
N GLN A 98 8.41 7.29 11.57
CA GLN A 98 9.72 7.95 11.49
C GLN A 98 10.78 7.29 12.39
N GLN A 99 10.42 6.96 13.63
CA GLN A 99 11.33 6.32 14.59
C GLN A 99 11.82 4.93 14.14
N TYR A 100 11.04 4.21 13.32
CA TYR A 100 11.44 2.92 12.77
C TYR A 100 12.26 3.12 11.50
N MET A 101 11.84 4.00 10.60
CA MET A 101 12.52 4.24 9.33
C MET A 101 13.93 4.83 9.49
N GLU A 102 14.16 5.65 10.52
CA GLU A 102 15.47 6.29 10.78
C GLU A 102 16.40 5.47 11.70
N MET A 103 15.98 4.26 12.12
CA MET A 103 16.71 3.45 13.08
C MET A 103 18.00 2.84 12.49
N LYS A 104 19.18 3.28 12.96
CA LYS A 104 20.48 2.89 12.38
C LYS A 104 20.90 1.42 12.62
N ASN A 105 20.48 0.82 13.73
CA ASN A 105 20.88 -0.55 14.14
C ASN A 105 19.65 -1.43 14.45
N GLY A 106 18.55 -1.23 13.71
CA GLY A 106 17.22 -1.70 14.07
C GLY A 106 16.54 -2.62 13.06
N THR A 107 17.29 -3.36 12.25
CA THR A 107 16.72 -4.09 11.10
C THR A 107 15.56 -5.03 11.46
N GLU A 108 15.62 -5.73 12.60
CA GLU A 108 14.51 -6.59 13.03
C GLU A 108 13.28 -5.77 13.49
N ALA A 109 13.48 -4.69 14.25
CA ALA A 109 12.38 -3.80 14.63
C ALA A 109 11.72 -3.12 13.42
N GLN A 110 12.51 -2.80 12.37
CA GLN A 110 11.99 -2.28 11.11
C GLN A 110 11.15 -3.32 10.37
N LYS A 111 11.62 -4.57 10.28
CA LYS A 111 10.89 -5.68 9.68
C LYS A 111 9.57 -5.93 10.38
N GLU A 112 9.58 -6.02 11.70
CA GLU A 112 8.38 -6.24 12.51
C GLU A 112 7.36 -5.11 12.34
N TYR A 113 7.82 -3.86 12.40
CA TYR A 113 6.95 -2.69 12.20
C TYR A 113 6.33 -2.68 10.80
N LEU A 114 7.14 -2.84 9.74
CA LEU A 114 6.66 -2.81 8.36
C LEU A 114 5.77 -4.01 8.03
N ALA A 115 6.02 -5.18 8.60
CA ALA A 115 5.13 -6.34 8.47
C ALA A 115 3.76 -6.07 9.12
N ALA A 116 3.74 -5.49 10.32
CA ALA A 116 2.49 -5.14 11.00
C ALA A 116 1.70 -4.04 10.26
N GLU A 117 2.39 -3.04 9.70
CA GLU A 117 1.74 -2.00 8.89
C GLU A 117 1.23 -2.53 7.55
N MET A 118 1.91 -3.52 6.96
CA MET A 118 1.44 -4.26 5.77
C MET A 118 0.12 -4.98 6.07
N GLU A 119 0.05 -5.74 7.16
CA GLU A 119 -1.20 -6.41 7.57
C GLU A 119 -2.33 -5.39 7.78
N ARG A 120 -2.05 -4.31 8.51
CA ARG A 120 -3.06 -3.28 8.76
C ARG A 120 -3.56 -2.58 7.49
N VAL A 121 -2.71 -2.28 6.51
CA VAL A 121 -3.15 -1.64 5.26
C VAL A 121 -3.96 -2.61 4.39
N ILE A 122 -3.66 -3.91 4.46
CA ILE A 122 -4.47 -4.97 3.82
C ILE A 122 -5.86 -5.01 4.46
N ASP A 123 -5.96 -4.99 5.79
CA ASP A 123 -7.25 -4.97 6.50
C ASP A 123 -8.09 -3.74 6.10
N VAL A 124 -7.46 -2.56 6.01
CA VAL A 124 -8.11 -1.33 5.53
C VAL A 124 -8.64 -1.51 4.10
N LYS A 125 -7.83 -2.08 3.21
CA LYS A 125 -8.25 -2.35 1.83
C LYS A 125 -9.43 -3.33 1.77
N GLU A 126 -9.40 -4.39 2.57
CA GLU A 126 -10.48 -5.38 2.62
C GLU A 126 -11.77 -4.78 3.17
N ALA A 127 -11.69 -3.96 4.24
CA ALA A 127 -12.83 -3.26 4.81
C ALA A 127 -13.49 -2.31 3.78
N ILE A 128 -12.68 -1.52 3.05
CA ILE A 128 -13.16 -0.64 1.98
C ILE A 128 -13.86 -1.45 0.89
N ASN A 129 -13.20 -2.47 0.35
CA ASN A 129 -13.77 -3.21 -0.78
C ASN A 129 -15.03 -4.00 -0.38
N THR A 130 -15.04 -4.60 0.80
CA THR A 130 -16.15 -5.43 1.29
C THR A 130 -17.38 -4.58 1.63
N SER A 131 -17.20 -3.49 2.37
CA SER A 131 -18.31 -2.56 2.70
C SER A 131 -18.93 -1.96 1.43
N MET A 132 -18.09 -1.57 0.45
CA MET A 132 -18.57 -1.10 -0.84
C MET A 132 -19.33 -2.18 -1.62
N ALA A 133 -18.88 -3.44 -1.59
CA ALA A 133 -19.58 -4.54 -2.26
C ALA A 133 -20.96 -4.78 -1.65
N LYS A 134 -21.06 -4.81 -0.32
CA LYS A 134 -22.34 -4.92 0.40
C LYS A 134 -23.28 -3.77 0.07
N ALA A 135 -22.77 -2.54 0.06
CA ALA A 135 -23.56 -1.36 -0.29
C ALA A 135 -24.06 -1.40 -1.74
N LYS A 136 -23.23 -1.82 -2.68
CA LYS A 136 -23.63 -2.00 -4.08
C LYS A 136 -24.71 -3.07 -4.23
N GLU A 137 -24.62 -4.17 -3.49
CA GLU A 137 -25.63 -5.22 -3.50
C GLU A 137 -26.96 -4.71 -2.92
N ALA A 138 -26.92 -4.05 -1.77
CA ALA A 138 -28.11 -3.50 -1.13
C ALA A 138 -28.79 -2.37 -1.92
N LEU A 139 -28.09 -1.73 -2.86
CA LEU A 139 -28.60 -0.67 -3.73
C LEU A 139 -29.12 -1.16 -5.09
N LYS A 140 -28.98 -2.45 -5.41
CA LYS A 140 -29.68 -3.05 -6.56
C LYS A 140 -31.20 -3.06 -6.32
#